data_AF-A0A839XRH3-F1
#
_entry.id   AF-A0A839XRH3-F1
#
_cell.length_a   1.000
_cell.length_b   1.000
_cell.length_c   1.000
_cell.angle_alpha   90.00
_cell.angle_beta   90.00
_cell.angle_gamma   90.00
#
_symmetry.space_group_name_H-M   'P 1'
#
loop_
_entity.id
_entity.type
_entity.pdbx_description
1 polymer ?
#
loop_
_entity_poly.entity_id
_entity_poly.type
_entity_poly.pdbx_seq_one_letter_code
_entity_poly.pdbx_strand_id
1 'polypeptide(L)'
;MEVARTPMGADEDLHTTQIAELIDALVEMRKERGLSRLTTAKLMGFATHSAADRFEQDIQDPMFSKVVRYADAIGVRVHVTVTAPDGQVSPEVSTLPDDSTQLSQVQRALVAIRTAQGRTQAQVSEGLDCVPHGVYVRERSGDLRLSTLLRYAAALGARVDFSLSTPPGEDEDDTSDQRCRDRPGASAWPHQDSLAGRIAEALRAR
;
A
#
# COMPACT_ATOMS: atom_id res chain seq x y z
N MET A 1 6.25 2.30 -44.96
CA MET A 1 5.43 1.96 -43.78
C MET A 1 5.74 3.00 -42.72
N GLU A 2 4.85 3.96 -42.57
CA GLU A 2 4.99 5.09 -41.63
C GLU A 2 4.35 4.65 -40.32
N VAL A 3 5.18 4.35 -39.31
CA VAL A 3 4.69 4.03 -37.96
C VAL A 3 4.28 5.35 -37.32
N ALA A 4 2.97 5.61 -37.30
CA ALA A 4 2.40 6.73 -36.59
C ALA A 4 2.83 6.64 -35.12
N ARG A 5 3.66 7.60 -34.66
CA ARG A 5 3.98 7.75 -33.24
C ARG A 5 2.72 8.23 -32.54
N THR A 6 2.09 7.35 -31.76
CA THR A 6 1.00 7.71 -30.86
C THR A 6 1.46 8.86 -29.95
N PRO A 7 0.66 9.91 -29.74
CA PRO A 7 1.02 11.02 -28.87
C PRO A 7 1.22 10.51 -27.44
N MET A 8 2.46 10.59 -26.96
CA MET A 8 2.96 10.01 -25.71
C MET A 8 2.50 10.76 -24.45
N GLY A 9 1.39 11.51 -24.51
CA GLY A 9 0.90 12.36 -23.41
C GLY A 9 -0.35 11.85 -22.70
N ALA A 10 -1.33 11.33 -23.45
CA ALA A 10 -2.65 11.02 -22.87
C ALA A 10 -2.65 9.80 -21.92
N ASP A 11 -1.79 8.81 -22.17
CA ASP A 11 -1.75 7.58 -21.38
C ASP A 11 -0.94 7.73 -20.08
N GLU A 12 0.03 8.65 -20.03
CA GLU A 12 0.78 8.95 -18.80
C GLU A 12 -0.10 9.68 -17.77
N ASP A 13 -0.97 10.56 -18.24
CA ASP A 13 -1.93 11.28 -17.41
C ASP A 13 -2.96 10.34 -16.76
N LEU A 14 -3.37 9.28 -17.47
CA LEU A 14 -4.34 8.31 -16.96
C LEU A 14 -3.79 7.47 -15.81
N HIS A 15 -2.56 6.95 -15.93
CA HIS A 15 -1.94 6.18 -14.86
C HIS A 15 -1.66 7.02 -13.62
N THR A 16 -1.25 8.28 -13.82
CA THR A 16 -1.00 9.22 -12.72
C THR A 16 -2.31 9.51 -11.97
N THR A 17 -3.40 9.75 -12.71
CA THR A 17 -4.74 9.94 -12.13
C THR A 17 -5.18 8.72 -11.32
N GLN A 18 -5.03 7.51 -11.87
CA GLN A 18 -5.41 6.28 -11.16
C GLN A 18 -4.62 6.06 -9.86
N ILE A 19 -3.32 6.40 -9.85
CA ILE A 19 -2.49 6.32 -8.65
C ILE A 19 -2.94 7.35 -7.60
N ALA A 20 -3.20 8.59 -8.02
CA ALA A 20 -3.68 9.64 -7.15
C ALA A 20 -5.04 9.28 -6.52
N GLU A 21 -5.99 8.78 -7.31
CA GLU A 21 -7.30 8.31 -6.82
C GLU A 21 -7.18 7.20 -5.76
N LEU A 22 -6.26 6.25 -5.96
CA LEU A 22 -5.99 5.19 -4.99
C LEU A 22 -5.42 5.76 -3.67
N ILE A 23 -4.47 6.69 -3.76
CA ILE A 23 -3.86 7.33 -2.59
C ILE A 23 -4.91 8.16 -1.85
N ASP A 24 -5.69 8.97 -2.55
CA ASP A 24 -6.76 9.79 -1.99
C ASP A 24 -7.79 8.92 -1.25
N ALA A 25 -8.21 7.81 -1.84
CA ALA A 25 -9.13 6.87 -1.20
C ALA A 25 -8.56 6.28 0.10
N LEU A 26 -7.27 5.90 0.12
CA LEU A 26 -6.60 5.43 1.34
C LEU A 26 -6.49 6.52 2.41
N VAL A 27 -6.23 7.77 2.00
CA VAL A 27 -6.14 8.92 2.91
C VAL A 27 -7.50 9.25 3.52
N GLU A 28 -8.57 9.20 2.74
CA GLU A 28 -9.93 9.40 3.26
C GLU A 28 -10.30 8.30 4.24
N MET A 29 -10.07 7.02 3.92
CA MET A 29 -10.31 5.92 4.87
C MET A 29 -9.50 6.04 6.16
N ARG A 30 -8.26 6.54 6.11
CA ARG A 30 -7.47 6.85 7.31
C ARG A 30 -8.17 7.90 8.18
N LYS A 31 -8.64 8.99 7.55
CA LYS A 31 -9.31 10.10 8.25
C LYS A 31 -10.63 9.65 8.88
N GLU A 32 -11.42 8.85 8.17
CA GLU A 32 -12.68 8.27 8.67
C GLU A 32 -12.46 7.42 9.91
N ARG A 33 -11.32 6.71 9.99
CA ARG A 33 -10.92 5.92 11.16
C ARG A 33 -10.29 6.75 12.29
N GLY A 34 -10.21 8.07 12.15
CA GLY A 34 -9.63 8.96 13.16
C GLY A 34 -8.12 8.76 13.38
N LEU A 35 -7.42 8.07 12.46
CA LEU A 35 -6.00 7.77 12.62
C LEU A 35 -5.14 8.97 12.25
N SER A 36 -4.26 9.38 13.16
CA SER A 36 -3.28 10.44 12.86
C SER A 36 -2.19 9.93 11.89
N ARG A 37 -1.53 10.84 11.17
CA ARG A 37 -0.37 10.49 10.32
C ARG A 37 0.77 9.85 11.12
N LEU A 38 1.00 10.32 12.35
CA LEU A 38 2.01 9.75 13.24
C LEU A 38 1.64 8.33 13.66
N THR A 39 0.37 8.09 14.02
CA THR A 39 -0.14 6.76 14.36
C THR A 39 0.03 5.81 13.19
N THR A 40 -0.39 6.25 11.99
CA THR A 40 -0.28 5.45 10.76
C THR A 40 1.18 5.12 10.44
N ALA A 41 2.08 6.11 10.51
CA ALA A 41 3.51 5.88 10.30
C ALA A 41 4.09 4.86 11.29
N LYS A 42 3.69 4.92 12.58
CA LYS A 42 4.09 3.93 13.59
C LYS A 42 3.58 2.53 13.28
N LEU A 43 2.33 2.41 12.84
CA LEU A 43 1.73 1.13 12.43
C LEU A 43 2.43 0.55 11.19
N MET A 44 2.90 1.39 10.28
CA MET A 44 3.76 0.99 9.16
C MET A 44 5.22 0.64 9.57
N GLY A 45 5.58 0.76 10.85
CA GLY A 45 6.93 0.47 11.36
C GLY A 45 7.93 1.63 11.27
N PHE A 46 7.47 2.87 11.03
CA PHE A 46 8.33 4.06 10.99
C PHE A 46 8.24 4.88 12.28
N ALA A 47 9.38 5.37 12.76
CA ALA A 47 9.44 6.19 13.98
C ALA A 47 8.91 7.62 13.79
N THR A 48 8.84 8.11 12.54
CA THR A 48 8.54 9.52 12.20
C THR A 48 7.35 9.67 11.26
N HIS A 49 6.55 10.71 11.45
CA HIS A 49 5.37 11.03 10.62
C HIS A 49 5.71 11.32 9.14
N SER A 50 6.96 11.69 8.85
CA SER A 50 7.44 12.02 7.51
C SER A 50 7.23 10.90 6.47
N ALA A 51 7.19 9.63 6.88
CA ALA A 51 6.94 8.51 5.98
C ALA A 51 5.50 8.49 5.45
N ALA A 52 4.53 8.74 6.34
CA ALA A 52 3.12 8.88 5.99
C ALA A 52 2.89 10.18 5.22
N ASP A 53 3.47 11.30 5.69
CA ASP A 53 3.33 12.61 5.03
C ASP A 53 3.83 12.57 3.56
N ARG A 54 4.99 11.96 3.32
CA ARG A 54 5.52 11.74 1.96
C ARG A 54 4.68 10.77 1.11
N PHE A 55 3.93 9.88 1.74
CA PHE A 55 3.00 9.00 1.02
C PHE A 55 1.74 9.77 0.62
N GLU A 56 1.18 10.57 1.52
CA GLU A 56 -0.07 11.33 1.29
C GLU A 56 0.10 12.54 0.38
N GLN A 57 1.30 13.11 0.25
CA GLN A 57 1.51 14.33 -0.54
C GLN A 57 1.59 14.10 -2.06
N ASP A 58 1.33 12.88 -2.56
CA ASP A 58 1.33 12.56 -3.99
C ASP A 58 2.67 12.83 -4.72
N ILE A 59 3.76 13.05 -3.97
CA ILE A 59 5.06 13.45 -4.54
C ILE A 59 5.80 12.25 -5.17
N GLN A 60 5.37 11.01 -4.90
CA GLN A 60 6.14 9.83 -5.28
C GLN A 60 5.26 8.69 -5.77
N ASP A 61 5.48 8.27 -7.02
CA ASP A 61 5.06 6.96 -7.57
C ASP A 61 5.46 5.84 -6.60
N PRO A 62 4.52 5.35 -5.77
CA PRO A 62 4.85 4.53 -4.64
C PRO A 62 5.12 3.10 -5.09
N MET A 63 5.94 2.39 -4.33
CA MET A 63 6.05 0.94 -4.50
C MET A 63 4.75 0.28 -4.05
N PHE A 64 4.35 -0.80 -4.72
CA PHE A 64 3.14 -1.54 -4.39
C PHE A 64 3.17 -2.02 -2.93
N SER A 65 4.32 -2.51 -2.45
CA SER A 65 4.48 -2.90 -1.04
C SER A 65 4.18 -1.77 -0.05
N LYS A 66 4.49 -0.52 -0.40
CA LYS A 66 4.24 0.65 0.45
C LYS A 66 2.75 0.96 0.54
N VAL A 67 2.02 0.79 -0.57
CA VAL A 67 0.57 0.95 -0.63
C VAL A 67 -0.12 -0.12 0.22
N VAL A 68 0.28 -1.38 0.06
CA VAL A 68 -0.25 -2.50 0.86
C VAL A 68 0.02 -2.27 2.35
N ARG A 69 1.24 -1.85 2.72
CA ARG A 69 1.59 -1.56 4.11
C ARG A 69 0.81 -0.38 4.69
N TYR A 70 0.52 0.64 3.87
CA TYR A 70 -0.30 1.77 4.31
C TYR A 70 -1.74 1.31 4.54
N ALA A 71 -2.31 0.55 3.60
CA ALA A 71 -3.65 -0.03 3.72
C ALA A 71 -3.76 -0.92 4.97
N ASP A 72 -2.79 -1.80 5.21
CA ASP A 72 -2.72 -2.64 6.40
C ASP A 72 -2.66 -1.81 7.69
N ALA A 73 -1.81 -0.78 7.73
CA ALA A 73 -1.70 0.13 8.87
C ALA A 73 -3.01 0.86 9.20
N ILE A 74 -3.89 1.06 8.21
CA ILE A 74 -5.22 1.64 8.44
C ILE A 74 -6.30 0.57 8.57
N GLY A 75 -5.97 -0.72 8.53
CA GLY A 75 -6.90 -1.85 8.63
C GLY A 75 -7.82 -2.00 7.41
N VAL A 76 -7.31 -1.70 6.22
CA VAL A 76 -7.97 -1.82 4.92
C VAL A 76 -7.23 -2.86 4.08
N ARG A 77 -7.97 -3.59 3.24
CA ARG A 77 -7.43 -4.51 2.24
C ARG A 77 -7.46 -3.87 0.86
N VAL A 78 -6.38 -4.02 0.10
CA VAL A 78 -6.31 -3.65 -1.32
C VAL A 78 -6.58 -4.91 -2.13
N HIS A 79 -7.55 -4.87 -3.02
CA HIS A 79 -7.75 -5.91 -4.03
C HIS A 79 -7.23 -5.41 -5.36
N VAL A 80 -6.61 -6.31 -6.11
CA VAL A 80 -6.12 -6.03 -7.46
C VAL A 80 -6.77 -6.98 -8.44
N THR A 81 -7.42 -6.41 -9.44
CA THR A 81 -8.02 -7.17 -10.55
C THR A 81 -7.22 -6.89 -11.82
N VAL A 82 -6.80 -7.94 -12.52
CA VAL A 82 -6.15 -7.82 -13.83
C VAL A 82 -7.09 -8.35 -14.90
N THR A 83 -7.49 -7.49 -15.82
CA THR A 83 -8.38 -7.82 -16.94
C THR A 83 -7.55 -7.90 -18.22
N ALA A 84 -7.53 -9.07 -18.86
CA ALA A 84 -6.87 -9.28 -20.14
C ALA A 84 -7.65 -8.60 -21.30
N PRO A 85 -7.01 -8.34 -22.46
CA PRO A 85 -7.67 -7.65 -23.57
C PRO A 85 -8.86 -8.40 -24.18
N ASP A 86 -8.92 -9.72 -24.01
CA ASP A 86 -10.05 -10.57 -24.40
C ASP A 86 -11.22 -10.53 -23.41
N GLY A 87 -11.12 -9.71 -22.37
CA GLY A 87 -12.10 -9.59 -21.29
C GLY A 87 -11.96 -10.67 -20.23
N GLN A 88 -11.00 -11.59 -20.34
CA GLN A 88 -10.77 -12.59 -19.32
C GLN A 88 -10.21 -11.93 -18.06
N VAL A 89 -10.92 -12.10 -16.94
CA VAL A 89 -10.50 -11.58 -15.64
C VAL A 89 -9.62 -12.62 -14.95
N SER A 90 -8.42 -12.23 -14.56
CA SER A 90 -7.55 -13.03 -13.70
C SER A 90 -8.12 -13.04 -12.27
N PRO A 91 -8.03 -14.16 -11.51
CA PRO A 91 -8.63 -14.26 -10.18
C PRO A 91 -8.22 -13.08 -9.27
N GLU A 92 -9.22 -12.55 -8.56
CA GLU A 92 -9.08 -11.43 -7.62
C GLU A 92 -8.12 -11.79 -6.49
N VAL A 93 -7.18 -10.89 -6.20
CA VAL A 93 -6.17 -11.06 -5.15
C VAL A 93 -6.52 -10.17 -3.96
N SER A 94 -6.90 -10.79 -2.83
CA SER A 94 -7.20 -10.09 -1.56
C SER A 94 -5.97 -10.01 -0.65
N THR A 95 -5.66 -8.83 -0.11
CA THR A 95 -4.49 -8.63 0.76
C THR A 95 -4.69 -9.15 2.19
N LEU A 96 -3.76 -10.00 2.65
CA LEU A 96 -3.39 -10.19 4.07
C LEU A 96 -1.94 -9.67 4.29
N PRO A 97 -1.54 -9.34 5.53
CA PRO A 97 -0.39 -8.48 5.81
C PRO A 97 1.00 -9.06 5.47
N ASP A 98 1.12 -10.38 5.36
CA ASP A 98 2.43 -11.05 5.43
C ASP A 98 3.01 -11.50 4.08
N ASP A 99 2.33 -11.20 2.98
CA ASP A 99 2.56 -11.96 1.75
C ASP A 99 3.20 -11.12 0.62
N SER A 100 4.53 -11.22 0.55
CA SER A 100 5.33 -10.96 -0.67
C SER A 100 4.84 -11.77 -1.90
N THR A 101 3.85 -12.65 -1.72
CA THR A 101 3.20 -13.47 -2.74
C THR A 101 2.20 -12.68 -3.60
N GLN A 102 1.72 -11.50 -3.18
CA GLN A 102 0.58 -10.83 -3.82
C GLN A 102 0.96 -10.01 -5.06
N LEU A 103 2.00 -9.16 -5.01
CA LEU A 103 2.53 -8.59 -6.26
C LEU A 103 3.00 -9.71 -7.19
N SER A 104 3.60 -10.76 -6.62
CA SER A 104 3.98 -11.94 -7.37
C SER A 104 2.77 -12.62 -8.05
N GLN A 105 1.54 -12.47 -7.55
CA GLN A 105 0.32 -12.96 -8.22
C GLN A 105 -0.10 -12.02 -9.36
N VAL A 106 -0.13 -10.71 -9.14
CA VAL A 106 -0.42 -9.71 -10.19
C VAL A 106 0.59 -9.83 -11.34
N GLN A 107 1.88 -9.97 -11.02
CA GLN A 107 2.93 -10.20 -12.00
C GLN A 107 2.77 -11.54 -12.71
N ARG A 108 2.45 -12.62 -11.99
CA ARG A 108 2.14 -13.91 -12.61
C ARG A 108 0.96 -13.80 -13.59
N ALA A 109 -0.07 -13.04 -13.25
CA ALA A 109 -1.19 -12.77 -14.14
C ALA A 109 -0.74 -12.02 -15.41
N LEU A 110 0.03 -10.95 -15.27
CA LEU A 110 0.55 -10.19 -16.41
C LEU A 110 1.50 -11.03 -17.29
N VAL A 111 2.37 -11.84 -16.69
CA VAL A 111 3.22 -12.80 -17.41
C VAL A 111 2.38 -13.83 -18.14
N ALA A 112 1.34 -14.38 -17.50
CA ALA A 112 0.43 -15.33 -18.13
C ALA A 112 -0.26 -14.71 -19.35
N ILE A 113 -0.78 -13.48 -19.23
CA ILE A 113 -1.38 -12.73 -20.35
C ILE A 113 -0.36 -12.55 -21.49
N ARG A 114 0.86 -12.11 -21.19
CA ARG A 114 1.93 -11.97 -22.19
C ARG A 114 2.18 -13.29 -22.92
N THR A 115 2.29 -14.39 -22.18
CA THR A 115 2.54 -15.72 -22.77
C THR A 115 1.38 -16.22 -23.61
N ALA A 116 0.13 -16.00 -23.17
CA ALA A 116 -1.07 -16.37 -23.92
C ALA A 116 -1.20 -15.61 -25.24
N GLN A 117 -0.75 -14.35 -25.27
CA GLN A 117 -0.66 -13.54 -26.49
C GLN A 117 0.50 -13.92 -27.42
N GLY A 118 1.37 -14.86 -27.01
CA GLY A 118 2.59 -15.22 -27.75
C GLY A 118 3.61 -14.09 -27.83
N ARG A 119 3.52 -13.07 -26.96
CA ARG A 119 4.42 -11.91 -26.97
C ARG A 119 5.75 -12.23 -26.30
N THR A 120 6.84 -11.85 -26.95
CA THR A 120 8.19 -11.90 -26.38
C THR A 120 8.46 -10.71 -25.47
N GLN A 121 9.46 -10.82 -24.59
CA GLN A 121 9.90 -9.69 -23.77
C GLN A 121 10.38 -8.50 -24.62
N ALA A 122 10.94 -8.75 -25.82
CA ALA A 122 11.35 -7.70 -26.74
C ALA A 122 10.16 -6.87 -27.25
N GLN A 123 9.09 -7.54 -27.67
CA GLN A 123 7.87 -6.87 -28.13
C GLN A 123 7.20 -6.05 -27.02
N VAL A 124 7.23 -6.52 -25.77
CA VAL A 124 6.67 -5.74 -24.65
C VAL A 124 7.58 -4.57 -24.27
N SER A 125 8.89 -4.73 -24.43
CA SER A 125 9.86 -3.67 -24.10
C SER A 125 9.71 -2.43 -24.97
N GLU A 126 9.24 -2.59 -26.22
CA GLU A 126 8.91 -1.48 -27.13
C GLU A 126 7.79 -0.59 -26.56
N GLY A 127 6.74 -1.20 -25.95
CA GLY A 127 5.65 -0.45 -25.32
C GLY A 127 5.98 0.13 -23.95
N LEU A 128 7.10 -0.28 -23.34
CA LEU A 128 7.55 0.13 -22.01
C LEU A 128 8.70 1.14 -22.04
N ASP A 129 9.16 1.52 -23.23
CA ASP A 129 10.37 2.31 -23.47
C ASP A 129 11.56 1.81 -22.62
N CYS A 130 11.80 0.50 -22.68
CA CYS A 130 12.90 -0.12 -21.95
C CYS A 130 13.59 -1.19 -22.77
N VAL A 131 14.73 -1.68 -22.28
CA VAL A 131 15.40 -2.84 -22.90
C VAL A 131 14.70 -4.15 -22.53
N PRO A 132 14.76 -5.21 -23.37
CA PRO A 132 14.13 -6.51 -23.09
C PRO A 132 14.54 -7.12 -21.74
N HIS A 133 15.81 -6.94 -21.35
CA HIS A 133 16.31 -7.36 -20.04
C HIS A 133 15.59 -6.65 -18.87
N GLY A 134 15.15 -5.40 -19.07
CA GLY A 134 14.36 -4.66 -18.09
C GLY A 134 12.99 -5.30 -17.85
N VAL A 135 12.36 -5.84 -18.90
CA VAL A 135 11.10 -6.61 -18.76
C VAL A 135 11.35 -7.89 -17.95
N TYR A 136 12.40 -8.63 -18.28
CA TYR A 136 12.80 -9.83 -17.53
C TYR A 136 13.00 -9.56 -16.03
N VAL A 137 13.70 -8.47 -15.69
CA VAL A 137 13.93 -8.09 -14.29
C VAL A 137 12.61 -7.73 -13.60
N ARG A 138 11.73 -6.99 -14.26
CA ARG A 138 10.41 -6.61 -13.71
C ARG A 138 9.51 -7.82 -13.48
N GLU A 139 9.51 -8.81 -14.38
CA GLU A 139 8.76 -10.06 -14.24
C GLU A 139 9.20 -10.91 -13.03
N ARG A 140 10.40 -10.66 -12.51
CA ARG A 140 10.98 -11.37 -11.34
C ARG A 140 11.10 -10.51 -10.09
N SER A 141 10.78 -9.21 -10.18
CA SER A 141 10.94 -8.31 -9.05
C SER A 141 9.86 -8.58 -8.01
N GLY A 142 10.21 -8.78 -6.74
CA GLY A 142 9.22 -8.96 -5.67
C GLY A 142 8.44 -7.69 -5.33
N ASP A 143 8.88 -6.54 -5.85
CA ASP A 143 8.22 -5.25 -5.66
C ASP A 143 8.37 -4.37 -6.91
N LEU A 144 7.32 -3.60 -7.25
CA LEU A 144 7.30 -2.71 -8.40
C LEU A 144 6.64 -1.39 -8.00
N ARG A 145 7.06 -0.32 -8.65
CA ARG A 145 6.34 0.95 -8.62
C ARG A 145 4.97 0.80 -9.29
N LEU A 146 3.93 1.46 -8.78
CA LEU A 146 2.59 1.41 -9.37
C LEU A 146 2.60 1.86 -10.83
N SER A 147 3.29 2.95 -11.16
CA SER A 147 3.36 3.42 -12.56
C SER A 147 4.00 2.39 -13.50
N THR A 148 4.94 1.59 -12.99
CA THR A 148 5.60 0.53 -13.77
C THR A 148 4.65 -0.64 -13.98
N LEU A 149 3.88 -1.00 -12.96
CA LEU A 149 2.86 -2.04 -13.04
C LEU A 149 1.77 -1.67 -14.06
N LEU A 150 1.25 -0.45 -13.97
CA LEU A 150 0.21 0.06 -14.86
C LEU A 150 0.71 0.15 -16.31
N ARG A 151 1.91 0.70 -16.53
CA ARG A 151 2.53 0.71 -17.87
C ARG A 151 2.76 -0.69 -18.44
N TYR A 152 3.13 -1.66 -17.60
CA TYR A 152 3.30 -3.04 -18.06
C TYR A 152 1.96 -3.67 -18.48
N ALA A 153 0.89 -3.43 -17.71
CA ALA A 153 -0.45 -3.84 -18.11
C ALA A 153 -0.89 -3.18 -19.42
N ALA A 154 -0.71 -1.86 -19.54
CA ALA A 154 -1.04 -1.11 -20.76
C ALA A 154 -0.27 -1.63 -21.98
N ALA A 155 1.03 -1.93 -21.85
CA ALA A 155 1.84 -2.51 -22.92
C ALA A 155 1.34 -3.89 -23.38
N LEU A 156 0.61 -4.61 -22.53
CA LEU A 156 -0.06 -5.88 -22.84
C LEU A 156 -1.51 -5.69 -23.33
N GLY A 157 -2.04 -4.47 -23.36
CA GLY A 157 -3.46 -4.18 -23.58
C GLY A 157 -4.36 -4.67 -22.43
N ALA A 158 -3.76 -4.98 -21.28
CA ALA A 158 -4.47 -5.39 -20.08
C ALA A 158 -4.83 -4.15 -19.24
N ARG A 159 -5.83 -4.30 -18.37
CA ARG A 159 -6.24 -3.29 -17.39
C ARG A 159 -5.98 -3.81 -15.98
N VAL A 160 -5.50 -2.94 -15.11
CA VAL A 160 -5.35 -3.21 -13.68
C VAL A 160 -6.28 -2.28 -12.94
N ASP A 161 -7.12 -2.84 -12.08
CA ASP A 161 -8.05 -2.11 -11.23
C ASP A 161 -7.72 -2.37 -9.76
N PHE A 162 -7.85 -1.33 -8.94
CA PHE A 162 -7.68 -1.40 -7.50
C PHE A 162 -9.02 -1.18 -6.83
N SER A 163 -9.37 -2.02 -5.86
CA SER A 163 -10.51 -1.78 -4.98
C SER A 163 -10.09 -1.91 -3.52
N LEU A 164 -10.78 -1.18 -2.65
CA LEU A 164 -10.49 -1.15 -1.22
C LEU A 164 -11.65 -1.76 -0.47
N SER A 165 -11.36 -2.59 0.53
CA SER A 165 -12.39 -3.12 1.43
C SER A 165 -11.91 -3.07 2.86
N THR A 166 -12.82 -2.83 3.79
CA THR A 166 -12.57 -3.15 5.18
C THR A 166 -12.72 -4.66 5.34
N PRO A 167 -11.82 -5.34 6.09
CA PRO A 167 -12.10 -6.72 6.46
C PRO A 167 -13.50 -6.78 7.10
N PRO A 168 -14.31 -7.82 6.82
CA PRO A 168 -15.56 -7.99 7.55
C PRO A 168 -15.19 -7.90 9.02
N GLY A 169 -15.90 -7.04 9.75
CA GLY A 169 -15.67 -6.91 11.18
C GLY A 169 -15.60 -8.31 11.73
N GLU A 170 -14.56 -8.59 12.52
CA GLU A 170 -14.84 -9.38 13.71
C GLU A 170 -15.89 -8.52 14.41
N ASP A 171 -17.17 -8.74 14.06
CA ASP A 171 -18.29 -8.11 14.72
C ASP A 171 -17.95 -8.29 16.18
N GLU A 172 -17.66 -7.16 16.84
CA GLU A 172 -17.32 -7.14 18.24
C GLU A 172 -18.36 -8.01 18.89
N ASP A 173 -17.92 -9.19 19.36
CA ASP A 173 -18.76 -10.10 20.10
C ASP A 173 -19.04 -9.31 21.38
N ASP A 174 -20.13 -8.55 21.32
CA ASP A 174 -20.62 -7.52 22.23
C ASP A 174 -21.13 -8.20 23.51
N THR A 175 -20.31 -9.10 24.04
CA THR A 175 -20.54 -9.89 25.25
C THR A 175 -19.65 -9.42 26.40
N SER A 176 -18.94 -8.30 26.25
CA SER A 176 -18.05 -7.79 27.31
C SER A 176 -18.70 -6.71 28.21
N ASP A 177 -19.92 -6.25 27.92
CA ASP A 177 -20.53 -5.15 28.69
C ASP A 177 -21.55 -5.58 29.78
N GLN A 178 -21.43 -6.79 30.35
CA GLN A 178 -22.32 -7.20 31.47
C GLN A 178 -21.66 -7.79 32.72
N ARG A 179 -20.34 -7.66 32.92
CA ARG A 179 -19.73 -8.00 34.23
C ARG A 179 -18.54 -7.12 34.59
N CYS A 180 -18.77 -5.84 34.94
CA CYS A 180 -17.90 -5.12 35.89
C CYS A 180 -18.52 -3.83 36.48
N ARG A 181 -19.85 -3.64 36.42
CA ARG A 181 -20.52 -2.75 37.37
C ARG A 181 -20.83 -3.54 38.64
N ASP A 182 -19.82 -3.73 39.47
CA ASP A 182 -19.93 -3.92 40.92
C ASP A 182 -18.53 -4.11 41.51
N ARG A 183 -17.81 -3.00 41.74
CA ARG A 183 -16.70 -2.99 42.70
C ARG A 183 -16.64 -1.65 43.44
N PRO A 184 -17.28 -1.52 44.62
CA PRO A 184 -16.98 -0.46 45.55
C PRO A 184 -15.74 -0.83 46.38
N GLY A 185 -14.86 0.15 46.61
CA GLY A 185 -13.71 0.05 47.54
C GLY A 185 -12.37 0.17 46.80
N ALA A 186 -11.84 1.38 46.63
CA ALA A 186 -10.97 2.04 47.61
C ALA A 186 -9.73 1.20 47.98
N SER A 187 -8.59 1.51 47.35
CA SER A 187 -7.26 1.31 47.93
C SER A 187 -6.26 2.16 47.16
N ALA A 188 -5.68 3.11 47.88
CA ALA A 188 -4.69 4.07 47.45
C ALA A 188 -3.46 3.42 46.79
N TRP A 189 -2.99 4.03 45.69
CA TRP A 189 -1.62 3.86 45.22
C TRP A 189 -0.84 5.13 45.56
N PRO A 190 0.32 5.01 46.24
CA PRO A 190 1.12 6.17 46.63
C PRO A 190 1.83 6.78 45.43
N HIS A 191 1.91 8.12 45.45
CA HIS A 191 2.76 8.94 44.61
C HIS A 191 4.18 8.36 44.50
N GLN A 192 4.61 8.04 43.27
CA GLN A 192 6.03 7.89 42.99
C GLN A 192 6.62 9.27 42.73
N ASP A 193 7.52 9.63 43.63
CA ASP A 193 8.32 10.85 43.63
C ASP A 193 9.15 11.01 42.35
N SER A 194 9.11 12.25 41.85
CA SER A 194 9.87 12.75 40.73
C SER A 194 11.38 12.72 41.00
N LEU A 195 12.10 11.97 40.16
CA LEU A 195 13.56 11.87 40.08
C LEU A 195 14.25 13.13 39.51
N ALA A 196 13.63 14.31 39.61
CA ALA A 196 14.16 15.57 39.09
C ALA A 196 14.75 16.52 40.16
N GLY A 197 14.83 16.11 41.44
CA GLY A 197 15.19 17.00 42.56
C GLY A 197 16.52 16.74 43.30
N ARG A 198 17.33 15.72 42.95
CA ARG A 198 18.45 15.26 43.83
C ARG A 198 19.87 15.59 43.35
N ILE A 199 20.08 16.58 42.46
CA ILE A 199 21.43 17.01 42.02
C ILE A 199 21.79 18.44 42.50
N ALA A 200 21.15 18.95 43.56
CA ALA A 200 21.47 20.29 44.09
C ALA A 200 22.13 20.29 45.49
N GLU A 201 22.42 19.13 46.09
CA GLU A 201 22.90 19.05 47.48
C GLU A 201 24.16 18.17 47.63
N ALA A 202 25.15 18.37 46.73
CA ALA A 202 26.47 17.74 46.84
C ALA A 202 27.65 18.69 46.54
N LEU A 203 27.42 20.01 46.43
CA LEU A 203 28.45 21.01 46.13
C LEU A 203 28.49 22.19 47.13
N ARG A 204 28.15 21.95 48.41
CA ARG A 204 28.34 22.93 49.50
C ARG A 204 29.15 22.42 50.70
N ALA A 205 29.84 21.28 50.55
CA ALA A 205 30.71 20.73 51.60
C ALA A 205 32.10 20.35 51.05
N ARG A 206 32.66 21.17 50.17
CA ARG A 206 34.08 21.14 49.80
C ARG A 206 34.60 22.54 49.57
#